data_AF-A0A6C0IHL2-F1
#
_entry.id   AF-A0A6C0IHL2-F1
#
_cell.length_a   1.000
_cell.length_b   1.000
_cell.length_c   1.000
_cell.angle_alpha   90.00
_cell.angle_beta   90.00
_cell.angle_gamma   90.00
#
_symmetry.space_group_name_H-M   'P 1'
#
loop_
_entity.id
_entity.type
_entity.pdbx_description
1 polymer ?
#
loop_
_entity_poly.entity_id
_entity_poly.type
_entity_poly.pdbx_seq_one_letter_code
_entity_poly.pdbx_strand_id
1 'polypeptide(L)'
;MDNKHKEFFIIMKKERREKKRTTKRSISGEEVIFIFEKVLEGWKTIKIYNTIIQQNPASNIDKKKVEVISSGNCKVYESELPKEKYEHYLKLREKIYELKNNNTNNTSNL
;
A
#
# COMPACT_ATOMS: atom_id res chain seq x y z
N MET A 1 27.13 22.70 -24.51
CA MET A 1 25.66 22.82 -24.49
C MET A 1 25.14 22.09 -23.27
N ASP A 2 24.53 22.83 -22.37
CA ASP A 2 24.34 22.48 -20.95
C ASP A 2 23.47 21.24 -20.71
N ASN A 3 24.14 20.14 -20.34
CA ASN A 3 23.53 18.89 -19.93
C ASN A 3 22.63 19.02 -18.68
N LYS A 4 22.79 20.12 -17.92
CA LYS A 4 21.99 20.44 -16.73
C LYS A 4 20.48 20.51 -17.01
N HIS A 5 20.08 21.04 -18.16
CA HIS A 5 18.64 21.18 -18.48
C HIS A 5 17.98 19.82 -18.73
N LYS A 6 18.72 18.85 -19.28
CA LYS A 6 18.21 17.51 -19.60
C LYS A 6 18.03 16.67 -18.34
N GLU A 7 18.99 16.73 -17.42
CA GLU A 7 18.92 16.07 -16.11
C GLU A 7 17.80 16.65 -15.25
N PHE A 8 17.66 17.97 -15.20
CA PHE A 8 16.58 18.64 -14.46
C PHE A 8 15.20 18.20 -14.98
N PHE A 9 15.04 18.08 -16.30
CA PHE A 9 13.79 17.63 -16.91
C PHE A 9 13.46 16.16 -16.59
N ILE A 10 14.47 15.29 -16.49
CA ILE A 10 14.31 13.88 -16.11
C ILE A 10 13.86 13.77 -14.65
N ILE A 11 14.50 14.52 -13.75
CA ILE A 11 14.14 14.57 -12.31
C ILE A 11 12.70 15.06 -12.15
N MET A 12 12.32 16.17 -12.78
CA MET A 12 10.96 16.72 -12.74
C MET A 12 9.92 15.74 -13.31
N LYS A 13 10.25 14.98 -14.36
CA LYS A 13 9.36 13.97 -14.94
C LYS A 13 9.19 12.77 -14.00
N LYS A 14 10.24 12.38 -13.29
CA LYS A 14 10.22 11.32 -12.27
C LYS A 14 9.37 11.75 -11.08
N GLU A 15 9.64 12.91 -10.50
CA GLU A 15 8.87 13.49 -9.39
C GLU A 15 7.39 13.65 -9.74
N ARG A 16 7.06 14.13 -10.94
CA ARG A 16 5.66 14.25 -11.38
C ARG A 16 4.96 12.89 -11.52
N ARG A 17 5.67 11.86 -11.99
CA ARG A 17 5.13 10.49 -12.09
C ARG A 17 4.97 9.86 -10.71
N GLU A 18 5.90 10.13 -9.81
CA GLU A 18 5.90 9.66 -8.42
C GLU A 18 4.75 10.31 -7.66
N LYS A 19 4.60 11.63 -7.77
CA LYS A 19 3.46 12.40 -7.26
C LYS A 19 2.13 11.89 -7.82
N LYS A 20 2.03 11.62 -9.12
CA LYS A 20 0.81 11.02 -9.73
C LYS A 20 0.54 9.58 -9.27
N ARG A 21 1.56 8.84 -8.83
CA ARG A 21 1.40 7.46 -8.34
C ARG A 21 1.02 7.43 -6.86
N THR A 22 1.53 8.36 -6.06
CA THR A 22 1.14 8.55 -4.66
C THR A 22 -0.25 9.18 -4.55
N THR A 23 -0.57 10.23 -5.32
CA THR A 23 -1.89 10.90 -5.25
C THR A 23 -3.05 10.05 -5.77
N LYS A 24 -2.78 8.99 -6.52
CA LYS A 24 -3.83 8.01 -6.92
C LYS A 24 -4.27 7.11 -5.76
N ARG A 25 -3.40 6.88 -4.78
CA ARG A 25 -3.78 6.21 -3.54
C ARG A 25 -4.35 7.29 -2.63
N SER A 26 -5.67 7.39 -2.60
CA SER A 26 -6.39 8.29 -1.68
C SER A 26 -6.30 7.80 -0.22
N ILE A 27 -5.23 7.10 0.17
CA ILE A 27 -5.06 6.43 1.46
C ILE A 27 -3.60 6.58 1.88
N SER A 28 -3.37 6.75 3.18
CA SER A 28 -2.04 6.97 3.74
C SER A 28 -1.21 5.68 3.79
N GLY A 29 0.12 5.81 3.80
CA GLY A 29 1.01 4.66 4.01
C GLY A 29 0.75 3.94 5.34
N GLU A 30 0.35 4.66 6.38
CA GLU A 30 0.03 4.10 7.70
C GLU A 30 -1.24 3.25 7.68
N GLU A 31 -2.28 3.69 6.97
CA GLU A 31 -3.50 2.90 6.79
C GLU A 31 -3.21 1.62 6.01
N VAL A 32 -2.28 1.64 5.04
CA VAL A 32 -1.86 0.44 4.32
C VAL A 32 -1.18 -0.56 5.26
N ILE A 33 -0.27 -0.09 6.12
CA ILE A 33 0.39 -0.93 7.13
C ILE A 33 -0.67 -1.57 8.03
N PHE A 34 -1.60 -0.78 8.55
CA PHE A 34 -2.67 -1.27 9.41
C PHE A 34 -3.51 -2.36 8.72
N ILE A 35 -3.89 -2.15 7.46
CA ILE A 35 -4.63 -3.16 6.69
C ILE A 35 -3.83 -4.45 6.57
N PHE A 36 -2.53 -4.38 6.24
CA PHE A 36 -1.70 -5.57 6.11
C PHE A 36 -1.56 -6.33 7.43
N GLU A 37 -1.34 -5.65 8.54
CA GLU A 37 -1.29 -6.26 9.87
C GLU A 37 -2.58 -7.01 10.19
N LYS A 38 -3.73 -6.36 9.99
CA LYS A 38 -5.03 -6.96 10.30
C LYS A 38 -5.41 -8.10 9.37
N VAL A 39 -4.99 -8.06 8.10
CA VAL A 39 -5.14 -9.20 7.19
C VAL A 39 -4.31 -10.39 7.67
N LEU A 40 -3.07 -10.18 8.10
CA LEU A 40 -2.22 -11.25 8.65
C LEU A 40 -2.75 -11.79 9.99
N GLU A 41 -3.45 -10.97 10.77
CA GLU A 41 -4.22 -11.40 11.95
C GLU A 41 -5.53 -12.15 11.59
N GLY A 42 -5.86 -12.30 10.31
CA GLY A 42 -7.05 -13.01 9.84
C GLY A 42 -8.35 -12.20 9.94
N TRP A 43 -8.27 -10.86 10.04
CA TRP A 43 -9.47 -10.03 10.12
C TRP A 43 -10.20 -9.98 8.78
N LYS A 44 -11.54 -10.01 8.84
CA LYS A 44 -12.38 -9.75 7.67
C LYS A 44 -12.22 -8.29 7.22
N THR A 45 -12.17 -8.06 5.92
CA THR A 45 -12.02 -6.72 5.30
C THR A 45 -13.04 -5.71 5.81
N ILE A 46 -14.30 -6.14 6.06
CA ILE A 46 -15.34 -5.27 6.61
C ILE A 46 -15.03 -4.78 8.03
N LYS A 47 -14.39 -5.63 8.87
CA LYS A 47 -14.00 -5.26 10.23
C LYS A 47 -12.88 -4.23 10.17
N ILE A 48 -11.89 -4.45 9.30
CA ILE A 48 -10.77 -3.52 9.06
C ILE A 48 -11.31 -2.15 8.61
N TYR A 49 -12.19 -2.13 7.61
CA TYR A 49 -12.82 -0.91 7.12
C TYR A 49 -13.53 -0.14 8.23
N ASN A 50 -14.40 -0.81 9.00
CA ASN A 50 -15.14 -0.17 10.09
C ASN A 50 -14.20 0.40 11.15
N THR A 51 -13.13 -0.31 11.51
CA THR A 51 -12.16 0.18 12.48
C THR A 51 -11.42 1.42 11.98
N ILE A 52 -11.02 1.48 10.71
CA ILE A 52 -10.35 2.67 10.15
C ILE A 52 -11.29 3.87 10.18
N ILE A 53 -12.56 3.72 9.76
CA ILE A 53 -13.53 4.82 9.77
C ILE A 53 -13.87 5.28 11.19
N GLN A 54 -13.92 4.36 12.16
CA GLN A 54 -14.13 4.71 13.57
C GLN A 54 -12.95 5.48 14.16
N GLN A 55 -11.71 5.13 13.81
CA GLN A 55 -10.50 5.79 14.30
C GLN A 55 -10.22 7.11 13.58
N ASN A 56 -10.47 7.16 12.27
CA ASN A 56 -10.29 8.32 11.43
C ASN A 56 -11.49 8.51 10.49
N PRO A 57 -12.55 9.20 10.95
CA PRO A 57 -13.74 9.46 10.13
C PRO A 57 -13.46 10.29 8.87
N ALA A 58 -12.33 11.01 8.82
CA ALA A 58 -11.90 11.80 7.67
C ALA A 58 -11.05 10.98 6.67
N SER A 59 -10.86 9.68 6.91
CA SER A 59 -10.15 8.80 5.98
C SER A 59 -10.90 8.74 4.64
N ASN A 60 -10.16 8.81 3.54
CA ASN A 60 -10.68 8.66 2.18
C ASN A 60 -10.77 7.17 1.75
N ILE A 61 -10.72 6.25 2.71
CA ILE A 61 -10.80 4.83 2.46
C ILE A 61 -12.25 4.39 2.20
N ASP A 62 -12.41 3.42 1.30
CA ASP A 62 -13.67 2.72 1.09
C ASP A 62 -13.45 1.21 1.21
N LYS A 63 -14.55 0.46 1.34
CA LYS A 63 -14.48 -1.00 1.46
C LYS A 63 -13.72 -1.65 0.30
N LYS A 64 -13.88 -1.13 -0.93
CA LYS A 64 -13.26 -1.73 -2.12
C LYS A 64 -11.75 -1.56 -2.10
N LYS A 65 -11.26 -0.41 -1.65
CA LYS A 65 -9.83 -0.15 -1.44
C LYS A 65 -9.26 -1.12 -0.41
N VAL A 66 -9.95 -1.36 0.70
CA VAL A 66 -9.50 -2.35 1.71
C VAL A 66 -9.34 -3.73 1.07
N GLU A 67 -10.29 -4.19 0.24
CA GLU A 67 -10.17 -5.47 -0.47
C GLU A 67 -8.96 -5.52 -1.41
N VAL A 68 -8.78 -4.47 -2.23
CA VAL A 68 -7.66 -4.39 -3.18
C VAL A 68 -6.33 -4.41 -2.44
N ILE A 69 -6.22 -3.63 -1.36
CA ILE A 69 -5.01 -3.56 -0.52
C ILE A 69 -4.77 -4.91 0.15
N SER A 70 -5.80 -5.55 0.72
CA SER A 70 -5.69 -6.85 1.37
C SER A 70 -5.12 -7.95 0.46
N SER A 71 -5.30 -7.82 -0.86
CA SER A 71 -4.71 -8.73 -1.86
C SER A 71 -3.22 -8.49 -2.15
N GLY A 72 -2.59 -7.55 -1.44
CA GLY A 72 -1.21 -7.10 -1.63
C GLY A 72 -1.03 -6.14 -2.82
N ASN A 73 -2.11 -5.68 -3.45
CA ASN A 73 -2.08 -4.77 -4.59
C ASN A 73 -2.03 -3.31 -4.13
N CYS A 74 -1.04 -2.97 -3.29
CA CYS A 74 -0.79 -1.62 -2.83
C CYS A 74 0.71 -1.39 -2.64
N LYS A 75 1.24 -0.34 -3.27
CA LYS A 75 2.66 0.04 -3.18
C LYS A 75 2.83 1.32 -2.38
N VAL A 76 3.40 1.23 -1.18
CA VAL A 76 3.87 2.37 -0.40
C VAL A 76 5.30 2.71 -0.82
N TYR A 77 5.65 3.99 -0.87
CA TYR A 77 6.97 4.49 -1.18
C TYR A 77 7.70 4.90 0.10
N GLU A 78 9.03 4.80 0.09
CA GLU A 78 9.90 5.14 1.23
C GLU A 78 9.69 6.59 1.71
N SER A 79 9.37 7.52 0.81
CA SER A 79 9.12 8.92 1.14
C SER A 79 7.81 9.18 1.89
N GLU A 80 6.91 8.20 1.98
CA GLU A 80 5.62 8.34 2.68
C GLU A 80 5.69 7.99 4.16
N LEU A 81 6.77 7.34 4.61
CA LEU A 81 6.89 6.77 5.92
C LEU A 81 8.28 7.03 6.50
N PRO A 82 8.43 7.15 7.82
CA PRO A 82 9.72 7.01 8.47
C PRO A 82 10.37 5.67 8.09
N LYS A 83 11.70 5.65 7.99
CA LYS A 83 12.49 4.48 7.56
C LYS A 83 12.04 3.18 8.23
N GLU A 84 11.88 3.19 9.55
CA GLU A 84 11.46 2.01 10.33
C GLU A 84 10.08 1.49 9.92
N LYS A 85 9.10 2.38 9.71
CA LYS A 85 7.76 2.00 9.26
C LYS A 85 7.80 1.47 7.82
N TYR A 86 8.67 2.02 6.97
CA TYR A 86 8.83 1.52 5.61
C TYR A 86 9.44 0.11 5.57
N GLU A 87 10.47 -0.15 6.37
CA GLU A 87 11.05 -1.48 6.51
C GLU A 87 10.02 -2.49 7.06
N HIS A 88 9.20 -2.08 8.03
CA HIS A 88 8.10 -2.90 8.54
C HIS A 88 7.07 -3.22 7.45
N TYR A 89 6.67 -2.21 6.65
CA TYR A 89 5.79 -2.39 5.50
C TYR A 89 6.33 -3.43 4.51
N LEU A 90 7.63 -3.41 4.19
CA LEU A 90 8.24 -4.38 3.28
C LEU A 90 8.08 -5.81 3.79
N LYS A 91 8.36 -6.04 5.09
CA LYS A 91 8.19 -7.35 5.74
C LYS A 91 6.73 -7.83 5.72
N LEU A 92 5.78 -6.93 6.00
CA LEU A 92 4.35 -7.25 5.94
C LEU A 92 3.91 -7.63 4.52
N ARG A 93 4.41 -6.90 3.51
CA ARG A 93 4.08 -7.14 2.11
C ARG A 93 4.53 -8.52 1.63
N GLU A 94 5.73 -8.95 2.02
CA GLU A 94 6.24 -10.29 1.70
C GLU A 94 5.30 -11.38 2.27
N LYS A 95 4.94 -11.27 3.56
CA LYS A 95 4.01 -12.20 4.21
C LYS A 95 2.62 -12.25 3.54
N ILE A 96 2.10 -11.10 3.08
CA ILE A 96 0.83 -11.04 2.36
C ILE A 96 0.92 -11.77 1.01
N TYR A 97 2.04 -11.66 0.30
CA TYR A 97 2.25 -12.39 -0.95
C TYR A 97 2.41 -13.89 -0.74
N GLU A 98 3.11 -14.31 0.31
CA GLU A 98 3.18 -15.73 0.70
C GLU A 98 1.79 -16.28 1.03
N LEU A 99 1.01 -15.57 1.86
CA LEU A 99 -0.36 -15.95 2.20
C LEU A 99 -1.24 -16.12 0.95
N LYS A 100 -1.10 -15.20 -0.02
CA LYS A 100 -1.85 -15.25 -1.27
C LYS A 100 -1.44 -16.45 -2.13
N ASN A 101 -0.15 -16.68 -2.29
CA ASN A 101 0.37 -17.80 -3.08
C ASN A 101 -0.07 -19.14 -2.47
N ASN A 102 -0.02 -19.27 -1.14
CA ASN A 102 -0.48 -20.47 -0.44
C ASN A 102 -1.98 -20.71 -0.64
N ASN A 103 -2.81 -19.66 -0.59
CA ASN A 103 -4.24 -19.78 -0.86
C ASN A 103 -4.52 -20.18 -2.32
N THR A 104 -3.77 -19.66 -3.29
CA THR A 104 -3.91 -20.04 -4.70
C THR A 104 -3.54 -21.52 -4.93
N ASN A 105 -2.47 -21.99 -4.30
CA ASN A 105 -2.04 -23.39 -4.39
C ASN A 105 -3.04 -24.35 -3.76
N ASN A 106 -3.67 -23.97 -2.64
CA ASN A 106 -4.69 -24.79 -2.00
C ASN A 106 -5.99 -24.89 -2.82
N THR A 107 -6.38 -23.83 -3.53
CA THR A 107 -7.53 -23.88 -4.45
C THR A 107 -7.28 -24.64 -5.75
N SER A 108 -6.02 -24.92 -6.08
CA SER A 108 -5.64 -25.65 -7.31
C SER A 108 -5.60 -27.17 -7.11
N ASN A 109 -5.68 -27.64 -5.85
CA ASN A 109 -5.62 -29.05 -5.46
C ASN A 109 -6.99 -29.60 -5.00
N LEU A 110 -8.08 -28.89 -5.32
CA LEU A 110 -9.48 -29.26 -5.10
C LEU A 110 -10.20 -29.29 -6.45
#